data_AF-A0A6G9W1N0-F1
#
_entry.id   AF-A0A6G9W1N0-F1
#
_cell.length_a   1.000
_cell.length_b   1.000
_cell.length_c   1.000
_cell.angle_alpha   90.00
_cell.angle_beta   90.00
_cell.angle_gamma   90.00
#
_symmetry.space_group_name_H-M   'P 1'
#
loop_
_entity.id
_entity.type
_entity.pdbx_description
1 polymer ?
#
loop_
_entity_poly.entity_id
_entity_poly.type
_entity_poly.pdbx_seq_one_letter_code
_entity_poly.pdbx_strand_id
1 'polypeptide(L)'
;MVRRYRGRPRISNRDKYSVEHTVCVTPSSNDWTNVAATETTQASDQFHYTVVPPTTTEGMRKVKHITLSFSANGEAGPPLLYALVFVPQGYIPNYIHYPLLGDPGSLYEPNQFVMSCGVLDFSGGPLRIRCPLSRNLNSGDSIHLVLADPDQGTSVSYTINATYAITLQ
;
A
#
# COMPACT_ATOMS: atom_id res chain seq x y z
N MET A 1 -0.38 55.36 -27.28
CA MET A 1 0.55 54.68 -26.35
C MET A 1 0.00 53.31 -26.01
N VAL A 2 0.68 52.23 -26.40
CA VAL A 2 0.21 50.85 -26.17
C VAL A 2 0.86 50.31 -24.89
N ARG A 3 0.07 50.07 -23.83
CA ARG A 3 0.52 49.40 -22.61
C ARG A 3 0.76 47.92 -22.91
N ARG A 4 2.03 47.52 -23.07
CA ARG A 4 2.41 46.11 -23.07
C ARG A 4 2.31 45.58 -21.64
N TYR A 5 1.27 44.81 -21.35
CA TYR A 5 1.21 43.98 -20.14
C TYR A 5 2.34 42.94 -20.22
N ARG A 6 3.42 43.16 -19.46
CA ARG A 6 4.45 42.14 -19.27
C ARG A 6 3.80 41.02 -18.45
N GLY A 7 3.49 39.89 -19.09
CA GLY A 7 3.03 38.69 -18.39
C GLY A 7 4.05 38.30 -17.31
N ARG A 8 3.58 38.16 -16.07
CA ARG A 8 4.43 37.65 -14.98
C ARG A 8 4.97 36.28 -15.41
N PRO A 9 6.29 36.04 -15.34
CA PRO A 9 6.81 34.70 -15.56
C PRO A 9 6.17 33.78 -14.53
N ARG A 10 5.55 32.69 -15.01
CA ARG A 10 5.10 31.60 -14.15
C ARG A 10 6.36 30.98 -13.56
N ILE A 11 6.76 31.44 -12.38
CA ILE A 11 7.74 30.74 -11.56
C ILE A 11 7.09 29.41 -11.24
N SER A 12 7.45 28.36 -11.98
CA SER A 12 7.05 27.01 -11.62
C SER A 12 7.63 26.77 -10.24
N ASN A 13 6.78 26.72 -9.21
CA ASN A 13 7.17 26.17 -7.93
C ASN A 13 7.66 24.75 -8.24
N ARG A 14 8.97 24.56 -8.31
CA ARG A 14 9.55 23.23 -8.43
C ARG A 14 9.10 22.48 -7.19
N ASP A 15 8.52 21.32 -7.42
CA ASP A 15 8.07 20.47 -6.35
C ASP A 15 9.25 20.14 -5.45
N LYS A 16 9.13 20.49 -4.16
CA LYS A 16 10.16 20.26 -3.14
C LYS A 16 10.25 18.78 -2.72
N TYR A 17 9.64 17.88 -3.49
CA TYR A 17 9.56 16.46 -3.21
C TYR A 17 10.15 15.65 -4.36
N SER A 18 10.77 14.54 -4.00
CA SER A 18 11.10 13.47 -4.93
C SER A 18 9.87 12.61 -5.14
N VAL A 19 9.64 12.11 -6.36
CA VAL A 19 8.65 11.07 -6.64
C VAL A 19 9.40 9.78 -6.83
N GLU A 20 9.03 8.77 -6.04
CA GLU A 20 9.63 7.44 -6.08
C GLU A 20 8.61 6.42 -6.60
N HIS A 21 9.15 5.38 -7.22
CA HIS A 21 8.41 4.28 -7.80
C HIS A 21 8.99 2.98 -7.25
N THR A 22 8.13 2.13 -6.69
CA THR A 22 8.49 0.79 -6.24
C THR A 22 7.57 -0.22 -6.93
N VAL A 23 8.18 -1.23 -7.54
CA VAL A 23 7.46 -2.29 -8.24
C VAL A 23 7.72 -3.59 -7.48
N CYS A 24 6.63 -4.30 -7.22
CA CYS A 24 6.63 -5.60 -6.58
C CYS A 24 5.82 -6.57 -7.44
N VAL A 25 6.29 -7.81 -7.53
CA VAL A 25 5.51 -8.92 -8.05
C VAL A 25 5.34 -9.89 -6.91
N THR A 26 4.10 -10.27 -6.60
CA THR A 26 3.85 -11.27 -5.56
C THR A 26 4.43 -12.61 -5.98
N PRO A 27 5.00 -13.39 -5.05
CA PRO A 27 5.44 -14.73 -5.37
C PRO A 27 4.24 -15.63 -5.69
N SER A 28 4.52 -16.84 -6.18
CA SER A 28 3.51 -17.89 -6.28
C SER A 28 2.82 -18.11 -4.94
N SER A 29 1.53 -18.45 -4.95
CA SER A 29 0.70 -18.61 -3.75
C SER A 29 1.31 -19.51 -2.67
N ASN A 30 2.13 -20.49 -3.06
CA ASN A 30 2.80 -21.41 -2.13
C ASN A 30 3.83 -20.75 -1.19
N ASP A 31 4.32 -19.55 -1.54
CA ASP A 31 5.29 -18.80 -0.71
C ASP A 31 4.61 -17.78 0.20
N TRP A 32 3.28 -17.68 0.14
CA TRP A 32 2.51 -16.83 1.03
C TRP A 32 2.44 -17.46 2.42
N THR A 33 2.40 -16.64 3.45
CA THR A 33 2.28 -17.11 4.83
C THR A 33 0.85 -17.51 5.10
N ASN A 34 0.63 -18.79 5.39
CA ASN A 34 -0.68 -19.30 5.79
C ASN A 34 -1.06 -18.78 7.19
N VAL A 35 -2.19 -18.10 7.28
CA VAL A 35 -2.79 -17.64 8.54
C VAL A 35 -3.99 -18.51 8.84
N ALA A 36 -3.92 -19.25 9.94
CA ALA A 36 -4.95 -20.19 10.34
C ALA A 36 -6.26 -19.48 10.73
N ALA A 37 -7.38 -20.16 10.52
CA ALA A 37 -8.69 -19.71 10.98
C ALA A 37 -8.73 -19.60 12.51
N THR A 38 -9.44 -18.61 13.01
CA THR A 38 -9.77 -18.44 14.44
C THR A 38 -11.29 -18.51 14.60
N GLU A 39 -11.82 -18.46 15.83
CA GLU A 39 -13.27 -18.47 16.11
C GLU A 39 -14.06 -17.39 15.35
N THR A 40 -13.41 -16.28 14.99
CA THR A 40 -14.02 -15.11 14.32
C THR A 40 -13.46 -14.82 12.93
N THR A 41 -12.41 -15.53 12.50
CA THR A 41 -11.70 -15.25 11.24
C THR A 41 -11.52 -16.51 10.41
N GLN A 42 -11.65 -16.36 9.09
CA GLN A 42 -11.36 -17.40 8.13
C GLN A 42 -9.84 -17.53 7.91
N ALA A 43 -9.42 -18.74 7.50
CA ALA A 43 -8.05 -18.96 7.09
C ALA A 43 -7.76 -18.15 5.82
N SER A 44 -6.56 -17.59 5.72
CA SER A 44 -6.14 -16.82 4.54
C SER A 44 -4.65 -16.99 4.31
N ASP A 45 -4.22 -16.94 3.06
CA ASP A 45 -2.81 -16.85 2.72
C ASP A 45 -2.45 -15.38 2.61
N GLN A 46 -1.32 -14.97 3.19
CA GLN A 46 -0.96 -13.55 3.26
C GLN A 46 0.45 -13.27 2.77
N PHE A 47 0.63 -12.09 2.20
CA PHE A 47 1.91 -11.61 1.72
C PHE A 47 2.07 -10.14 2.09
N HIS A 48 3.27 -9.73 2.47
CA HIS A 48 3.56 -8.32 2.71
C HIS A 48 4.81 -7.87 1.96
N TYR A 49 4.79 -6.61 1.56
CA TYR A 49 5.89 -5.97 0.84
C TYR A 49 6.15 -4.57 1.39
N THR A 50 7.42 -4.22 1.54
CA THR A 50 7.85 -2.89 2.00
C THR A 50 7.78 -1.88 0.85
N VAL A 51 6.75 -1.04 0.84
CA VAL A 51 6.53 -0.02 -0.20
C VAL A 51 7.50 1.13 -0.04
N VAL A 52 7.68 1.62 1.19
CA VAL A 52 8.66 2.65 1.54
C VAL A 52 9.64 2.04 2.53
N PRO A 53 10.92 1.85 2.15
CA PRO A 53 11.89 1.22 3.01
C PRO A 53 12.26 2.12 4.21
N PRO A 54 12.62 1.50 5.34
CA PRO A 54 13.17 2.23 6.47
C PRO A 54 14.52 2.84 6.09
N THR A 55 14.84 3.99 6.67
CA THR A 55 16.14 4.65 6.50
C THR A 55 16.83 4.79 7.84
N THR A 56 18.15 4.75 7.83
CA THR A 56 18.99 5.03 9.00
C THR A 56 19.34 6.51 9.13
N THR A 57 19.13 7.30 8.07
CA THR A 57 19.38 8.75 8.07
C THR A 57 18.49 9.46 9.07
N GLU A 58 19.09 10.27 9.93
CA GLU A 58 18.38 11.16 10.83
C GLU A 58 17.63 12.25 10.03
N GLY A 59 16.47 12.67 10.53
CA GLY A 59 15.59 13.62 9.85
C GLY A 59 14.21 13.04 9.54
N MET A 60 13.19 13.89 9.57
CA MET A 60 11.81 13.49 9.34
C MET A 60 11.51 13.51 7.84
N ARG A 61 11.13 12.35 7.29
CA ARG A 61 10.67 12.25 5.89
C ARG A 61 9.16 12.36 5.86
N LYS A 62 8.61 13.18 4.97
CA LYS A 62 7.16 13.22 4.76
C LYS A 62 6.79 12.49 3.48
N VAL A 63 5.97 11.46 3.61
CA VAL A 63 5.44 10.68 2.49
C VAL A 63 3.99 11.08 2.24
N LYS A 64 3.65 11.31 0.97
CA LYS A 64 2.31 11.73 0.53
C LYS A 64 2.02 11.25 -0.89
N HIS A 65 0.76 11.38 -1.32
CA HIS A 65 0.31 11.06 -2.67
C HIS A 65 0.60 9.61 -3.09
N ILE A 66 0.45 8.67 -2.15
CA ILE A 66 0.69 7.25 -2.43
C ILE A 66 -0.41 6.77 -3.37
N THR A 67 0.00 6.24 -4.51
CA THR A 67 -0.89 5.61 -5.49
C THR A 67 -0.39 4.20 -5.72
N LEU A 68 -1.28 3.22 -5.55
CA LEU A 68 -1.03 1.82 -5.81
C LEU A 68 -1.77 1.44 -7.09
N SER A 69 -1.06 0.82 -8.03
CA SER A 69 -1.65 0.22 -9.22
C SER A 69 -1.43 -1.29 -9.16
N PHE A 70 -2.49 -2.06 -9.32
CA PHE A 70 -2.51 -3.50 -9.22
C PHE A 70 -2.93 -4.11 -10.56
N SER A 71 -2.27 -5.20 -10.94
CA SER A 71 -2.64 -6.02 -12.09
C SER A 71 -2.49 -7.48 -11.73
N ALA A 72 -3.50 -8.30 -12.01
CA ALA A 72 -3.34 -9.75 -12.01
C ALA A 72 -2.49 -10.15 -13.23
N ASN A 73 -1.58 -11.10 -13.05
CA ASN A 73 -0.80 -11.69 -14.14
C ASN A 73 -1.50 -12.98 -14.57
N GLY A 74 -2.27 -12.92 -15.67
CA GLY A 74 -3.01 -14.06 -16.19
C GLY A 74 -4.52 -13.87 -16.09
N GLU A 75 -5.25 -14.94 -15.73
CA GLU A 75 -6.69 -14.88 -15.51
C GLU A 75 -7.03 -14.03 -14.28
N ALA A 76 -8.23 -13.44 -14.27
CA ALA A 76 -8.70 -12.66 -13.14
C ALA A 76 -8.79 -13.59 -11.91
N GLY A 77 -7.86 -13.42 -10.98
CA GLY A 77 -7.82 -14.15 -9.72
C GLY A 77 -8.97 -13.76 -8.78
N PRO A 78 -9.16 -14.51 -7.68
CA PRO A 78 -10.15 -14.19 -6.66
C PRO A 78 -9.92 -12.79 -6.08
N PRO A 79 -10.95 -12.18 -5.48
CA PRO A 79 -10.80 -10.87 -4.86
C PRO A 79 -9.80 -10.94 -3.70
N LEU A 80 -8.84 -10.02 -3.69
CA LEU A 80 -7.85 -9.91 -2.62
C LEU A 80 -8.24 -8.83 -1.63
N LEU A 81 -7.84 -9.00 -0.38
CA LEU A 81 -7.85 -7.92 0.60
C LEU A 81 -6.49 -7.24 0.62
N TYR A 82 -6.49 -5.92 0.80
CA TYR A 82 -5.27 -5.16 0.97
C TYR A 82 -5.35 -4.21 2.15
N ALA A 83 -4.19 -3.98 2.76
CA ALA A 83 -3.98 -2.92 3.75
C ALA A 83 -2.62 -2.27 3.51
N LEU A 84 -2.62 -0.95 3.33
CA LEU A 84 -1.43 -0.12 3.37
C LEU A 84 -1.25 0.37 4.80
N VAL A 85 -0.11 0.04 5.42
CA VAL A 85 0.11 0.21 6.84
C VAL A 85 1.42 0.93 7.11
N PHE A 86 1.39 1.89 8.03
CA PHE A 86 2.58 2.51 8.61
C PHE A 86 3.11 1.64 9.74
N VAL A 87 4.38 1.24 9.66
CA VAL A 87 5.01 0.39 10.66
C VAL A 87 6.13 1.17 11.35
N PRO A 88 6.00 1.43 12.67
CA PRO A 88 7.06 2.08 13.44
C PRO A 88 8.33 1.23 13.52
N GLN A 89 9.47 1.87 13.74
CA GLN A 89 10.74 1.17 13.96
C GLN A 89 10.62 0.05 15.02
N GLY A 90 11.11 -1.14 14.68
CA GLY A 90 11.16 -2.30 15.58
C GLY A 90 9.89 -3.14 15.62
N TYR A 91 8.85 -2.76 14.86
CA TYR A 91 7.64 -3.54 14.69
C TYR A 91 7.62 -4.25 13.33
N ILE A 92 6.79 -5.29 13.23
CA ILE A 92 6.51 -6.05 12.01
C ILE A 92 5.04 -5.80 11.65
N PRO A 93 4.68 -5.67 10.37
CA PRO A 93 3.28 -5.62 9.97
C PRO A 93 2.54 -6.88 10.46
N ASN A 94 1.36 -6.68 11.03
CA ASN A 94 0.46 -7.73 11.43
C ASN A 94 -0.25 -8.33 10.21
N TYR A 95 -0.97 -9.42 10.42
CA TYR A 95 -1.82 -10.03 9.41
C TYR A 95 -3.16 -9.29 9.28
N ILE A 96 -3.74 -9.34 8.09
CA ILE A 96 -5.11 -8.93 7.82
C ILE A 96 -6.06 -9.97 8.45
N HIS A 97 -7.08 -9.50 9.16
CA HIS A 97 -8.14 -10.36 9.65
C HIS A 97 -9.23 -10.46 8.59
N TYR A 98 -9.51 -11.67 8.13
CA TYR A 98 -10.65 -11.93 7.25
C TYR A 98 -11.82 -12.48 8.08
N PRO A 99 -12.84 -11.66 8.40
CA PRO A 99 -13.91 -12.07 9.31
C PRO A 99 -14.80 -13.16 8.72
N LEU A 100 -15.35 -14.01 9.58
CA LEU A 100 -16.42 -14.93 9.23
C LEU A 100 -17.70 -14.18 8.85
N LEU A 101 -18.54 -14.80 8.01
CA LEU A 101 -19.83 -14.23 7.64
C LEU A 101 -20.71 -14.07 8.89
N GLY A 102 -21.03 -12.83 9.24
CA GLY A 102 -21.86 -12.51 10.41
C GLY A 102 -21.08 -11.98 11.61
N ASP A 103 -19.74 -12.03 11.58
CA ASP A 103 -18.86 -11.52 12.65
C ASP A 103 -18.16 -10.22 12.20
N PRO A 104 -18.75 -9.04 12.42
CA PRO A 104 -18.10 -7.78 12.04
C PRO A 104 -16.82 -7.59 12.85
N GLY A 105 -15.70 -7.46 12.15
CA GLY A 105 -14.38 -7.24 12.74
C GLY A 105 -13.61 -6.12 12.04
N SER A 106 -12.58 -5.64 12.71
CA SER A 106 -11.59 -4.75 12.08
C SER A 106 -10.68 -5.55 11.16
N LEU A 107 -10.43 -5.03 9.96
CA LEU A 107 -9.59 -5.70 8.96
C LEU A 107 -8.12 -5.81 9.43
N TYR A 108 -7.63 -4.86 10.22
CA TYR A 108 -6.23 -4.81 10.63
C TYR A 108 -6.11 -4.13 11.99
N GLU A 109 -5.35 -4.76 12.89
CA GLU A 109 -5.07 -4.21 14.22
C GLU A 109 -3.56 -4.11 14.50
N PRO A 110 -3.06 -2.97 15.05
CA PRO A 110 -3.81 -1.77 15.43
C PRO A 110 -4.30 -0.91 14.25
N ASN A 111 -5.57 -0.50 14.26
CA ASN A 111 -6.15 0.30 13.17
C ASN A 111 -5.49 1.69 12.99
N GLN A 112 -4.88 2.25 14.04
CA GLN A 112 -4.18 3.54 13.98
C GLN A 112 -3.05 3.61 12.93
N PHE A 113 -2.51 2.44 12.56
CA PHE A 113 -1.42 2.29 11.60
C PHE A 113 -1.92 2.13 10.16
N VAL A 114 -3.21 1.87 9.96
CA VAL A 114 -3.80 1.72 8.63
C VAL A 114 -3.84 3.08 7.93
N MET A 115 -3.36 3.10 6.69
CA MET A 115 -3.40 4.27 5.81
C MET A 115 -4.47 4.14 4.73
N SER A 116 -4.69 2.92 4.24
CA SER A 116 -5.73 2.60 3.26
C SER A 116 -5.99 1.10 3.34
N CYS A 117 -7.23 0.67 3.18
CA CYS A 117 -7.57 -0.74 3.13
C CYS A 117 -8.80 -0.98 2.26
N GLY A 118 -9.01 -2.22 1.85
CA GLY A 118 -10.20 -2.61 1.11
C GLY A 118 -10.05 -3.93 0.36
N VAL A 119 -10.96 -4.14 -0.59
CA VAL A 119 -11.01 -5.32 -1.46
C VAL A 119 -10.57 -4.93 -2.87
N LEU A 120 -9.81 -5.80 -3.53
CA LEU A 120 -9.37 -5.71 -4.91
C LEU A 120 -10.09 -6.79 -5.72
N ASP A 121 -10.94 -6.38 -6.66
CA ASP A 121 -11.55 -7.29 -7.64
C ASP A 121 -10.98 -7.03 -9.03
N PHE A 122 -10.32 -8.02 -9.61
CA PHE A 122 -9.63 -7.92 -10.90
C PHE A 122 -10.50 -8.31 -12.10
N SER A 123 -11.78 -8.63 -11.89
CA SER A 123 -12.72 -8.99 -12.96
C SER A 123 -12.86 -7.91 -14.05
N GLY A 124 -12.73 -6.63 -13.67
CA GLY A 124 -12.79 -5.47 -14.56
C GLY A 124 -11.44 -5.01 -15.14
N GLY A 125 -10.35 -5.72 -14.87
CA GLY A 125 -8.99 -5.36 -15.30
C GLY A 125 -8.15 -4.68 -14.21
N PRO A 126 -7.07 -3.97 -14.58
CA PRO A 126 -6.14 -3.38 -13.62
C PRO A 126 -6.78 -2.31 -12.74
N LEU A 127 -6.46 -2.35 -11.45
CA LEU A 127 -7.01 -1.43 -10.45
C LEU A 127 -6.01 -0.37 -10.05
N ARG A 128 -6.51 0.82 -9.70
CA ARG A 128 -5.69 1.90 -9.13
C ARG A 128 -6.36 2.50 -7.91
N ILE A 129 -5.62 2.54 -6.81
CA ILE A 129 -6.04 3.10 -5.54
C ILE A 129 -5.14 4.28 -5.19
N ARG A 130 -5.75 5.35 -4.69
CA ARG A 130 -5.04 6.51 -4.16
C ARG A 130 -5.27 6.59 -2.66
N CYS A 131 -4.18 6.59 -1.90
CA CYS A 131 -4.23 6.86 -0.47
C CYS A 131 -4.09 8.38 -0.24
N PRO A 132 -5.10 9.04 0.35
CA PRO A 132 -5.05 10.47 0.62
C PRO A 132 -4.19 10.80 1.84
N LEU A 133 -3.92 9.81 2.71
CA LEU A 133 -3.21 10.03 3.97
C LEU A 133 -1.70 10.22 3.72
N SER A 134 -1.16 11.24 4.37
CA SER A 134 0.29 11.47 4.45
C SER A 134 0.81 11.03 5.81
N ARG A 135 2.03 10.52 5.86
CA ARG A 135 2.71 10.17 7.12
C ARG A 135 4.08 10.81 7.19
N ASN A 136 4.46 11.16 8.42
CA ASN A 136 5.83 11.51 8.75
C ASN A 136 6.53 10.22 9.17
N LEU A 137 7.63 9.89 8.51
CA LEU A 137 8.47 8.73 8.80
C LEU A 137 9.75 9.23 9.47
N ASN A 138 10.04 8.71 10.65
CA ASN A 138 11.33 8.91 11.30
C ASN A 138 12.34 7.86 10.82
N SER A 139 13.55 7.90 11.38
CA SER A 139 14.54 6.85 11.17
C SER A 139 13.97 5.50 11.62
N GLY A 140 14.12 4.47 10.79
CA GLY A 140 13.59 3.13 11.04
C GLY A 140 12.10 2.92 10.77
N ASP A 141 11.30 3.97 10.55
CA ASP A 141 9.88 3.83 10.20
C ASP A 141 9.72 3.44 8.72
N SER A 142 8.67 2.68 8.42
CA SER A 142 8.41 2.15 7.07
C SER A 142 6.93 2.10 6.73
N ILE A 143 6.62 1.91 5.45
CA ILE A 143 5.26 1.69 4.98
C ILE A 143 5.22 0.35 4.25
N HIS A 144 4.31 -0.52 4.67
CA HIS A 144 4.11 -1.85 4.13
C HIS A 144 2.75 -1.96 3.45
N LEU A 145 2.72 -2.74 2.38
CA LEU A 145 1.50 -3.24 1.77
C LEU A 145 1.32 -4.69 2.21
N VAL A 146 0.21 -4.99 2.85
CA VAL A 146 -0.21 -6.34 3.23
C VAL A 146 -1.34 -6.75 2.31
N LEU A 147 -1.28 -7.98 1.81
CA LEU A 147 -2.28 -8.62 0.97
C LEU A 147 -2.72 -9.90 1.64
N ALA A 148 -4.01 -10.21 1.52
CA ALA A 148 -4.57 -11.47 1.95
C ALA A 148 -5.45 -12.07 0.86
N ASP A 149 -5.21 -13.34 0.56
CA ASP A 149 -6.03 -14.17 -0.29
C ASP A 149 -6.93 -15.06 0.60
N PRO A 150 -8.26 -14.86 0.55
CA PRO A 150 -9.17 -15.70 1.31
C PRO A 150 -9.34 -17.10 0.72
N ASP A 151 -9.04 -17.30 -0.57
CA ASP A 151 -9.25 -18.56 -1.27
C ASP A 151 -7.92 -19.30 -1.42
N GLN A 152 -7.51 -19.95 -0.32
CA GLN A 152 -6.25 -20.68 -0.20
C GLN A 152 -6.08 -21.69 -1.35
N GLY A 153 -5.15 -21.42 -2.27
CA GLY A 153 -4.80 -22.34 -3.35
C GLY A 153 -4.80 -21.76 -4.77
N THR A 154 -5.18 -20.50 -4.97
CA THR A 154 -5.11 -19.90 -6.31
C THR A 154 -3.70 -19.38 -6.62
N SER A 155 -2.98 -20.02 -7.55
CA SER A 155 -1.63 -19.61 -7.98
C SER A 155 -1.62 -18.42 -8.95
N VAL A 156 -2.31 -17.33 -8.62
CA VAL A 156 -2.25 -16.08 -9.39
C VAL A 156 -1.19 -15.17 -8.79
N SER A 157 -0.28 -14.68 -9.63
CA SER A 157 0.67 -13.64 -9.23
C SER A 157 0.12 -12.26 -9.59
N TYR A 158 0.44 -11.27 -8.78
CA TYR A 158 -0.04 -9.90 -8.94
C TYR A 158 1.17 -8.97 -9.10
N THR A 159 1.11 -8.10 -10.11
CA THR A 159 2.07 -7.02 -10.29
C THR A 159 1.53 -5.75 -9.65
N ILE A 160 2.35 -5.14 -8.81
CA ILE A 160 2.01 -3.99 -7.99
C ILE A 160 3.02 -2.89 -8.27
N ASN A 161 2.52 -1.71 -8.63
CA ASN A 161 3.33 -0.51 -8.77
C ASN A 161 2.85 0.54 -7.78
N ALA A 162 3.71 0.87 -6.82
CA ALA A 162 3.48 1.92 -5.85
C ALA A 162 4.27 3.17 -6.25
N THR A 163 3.59 4.30 -6.30
CA THR A 163 4.20 5.60 -6.59
C THR A 163 3.89 6.55 -5.45
N TYR A 164 4.89 7.25 -4.92
CA TYR A 164 4.70 8.15 -3.80
C TYR A 164 5.64 9.34 -3.88
N ALA A 165 5.24 10.45 -3.25
CA ALA A 165 6.07 11.62 -3.11
C ALA A 165 6.71 11.65 -1.72
N ILE A 166 8.02 11.87 -1.67
CA ILE A 166 8.80 11.94 -0.43
C ILE A 166 9.60 13.25 -0.35
N THR A 167 9.59 13.89 0.81
CA THR A 167 10.44 15.05 1.12
C THR A 167 11.36 14.73 2.28
N LEU A 168 12.64 15.05 2.14
CA LEU A 168 13.55 15.19 3.28
C LEU A 168 13.34 16.58 3.90
N GLN A 169 13.10 16.64 5.21
CA GLN A 169 13.08 17.91 5.97
C GLN A 169 14.40 18.11 6.71
#